data_AF-A0A1I0V9N9-F1
#
_entry.id   AF-A0A1I0V9N9-F1
#
_cell.length_a   1.000
_cell.length_b   1.000
_cell.length_c   1.000
_cell.angle_alpha   90.00
_cell.angle_beta   90.00
_cell.angle_gamma   90.00
#
_symmetry.space_group_name_H-M   'P 1'
#
loop_
_entity.id
_entity.type
_entity.pdbx_description
1 polymer ?
#
loop_
_entity_poly.entity_id
_entity_poly.type
_entity_poly.pdbx_seq_one_letter_code
_entity_poly.pdbx_strand_id
1 'polypeptide(L)'
;MRVFYIILSLLTFISCKDDHERMHEEMDKVSNELRNFDVQLIKLYKESENNPKGVISKIDSLLVANKKETDKYKSQIKSSIESSLHYFKAELFYKIGKYDKSISELDFEDYKKGDAAIAYTANYVKLKDFKTAKSFIDSIGRCNGNYYALGNYYESIGDKTSALKTYKYNLENDKSRKHFIYYKWAERRVEELEQNRPLINEIFFPTGNSSFEICEVCNLDNEKRGKIMKLIEGIPENQNDWSSTSFKESPYDTGKSYYWVKVKAGNKEFNYYVDQNTFEIKYFNPKTKTVMTLEDWRKGK
;
A
#
# COMPACT_ATOMS: atom_id res chain seq x y z
N MET A 1 40.80 -17.31 -32.77
CA MET A 1 40.40 -17.34 -31.33
C MET A 1 39.67 -16.08 -30.86
N ARG A 2 40.14 -14.85 -31.13
CA ARG A 2 39.45 -13.61 -30.65
C ARG A 2 38.03 -13.39 -31.21
N VAL A 3 37.74 -13.80 -32.45
CA VAL A 3 36.40 -13.64 -33.07
C VAL A 3 35.35 -14.59 -32.49
N PHE A 4 35.74 -15.82 -32.11
CA PHE A 4 34.84 -16.80 -31.49
C PHE A 4 34.41 -16.40 -30.08
N TYR A 5 35.29 -15.77 -29.29
CA TYR A 5 34.95 -15.27 -27.95
C TYR A 5 33.98 -14.08 -27.99
N ILE A 6 34.04 -13.24 -29.03
CA ILE A 6 33.10 -12.11 -29.23
C ILE A 6 31.71 -12.62 -29.60
N ILE A 7 31.62 -13.65 -30.46
CA ILE A 7 30.34 -14.27 -30.84
C ILE A 7 29.71 -15.01 -29.64
N LEU A 8 30.51 -15.72 -28.84
CA LEU A 8 30.01 -16.43 -27.66
C LEU A 8 29.51 -15.48 -26.56
N SER A 9 30.17 -14.32 -26.38
CA SER A 9 29.72 -13.30 -25.42
C SER A 9 28.49 -12.54 -25.93
N LEU A 10 28.39 -12.23 -27.23
CA LEU A 10 27.17 -11.68 -27.84
C LEU A 10 25.96 -12.64 -27.71
N LEU A 11 26.15 -13.94 -27.90
CA LEU A 11 25.10 -14.95 -27.74
C LEU A 11 24.61 -15.05 -26.28
N THR A 12 25.49 -14.91 -25.29
CA THR A 12 25.08 -14.87 -23.87
C THR A 12 24.32 -13.58 -23.52
N PHE A 13 24.66 -12.43 -24.11
CA PHE A 13 23.92 -11.19 -23.87
C PHE A 13 22.55 -11.17 -24.56
N ILE A 14 22.43 -11.76 -25.75
CA ILE A 14 21.14 -11.91 -26.45
C ILE A 14 20.24 -12.90 -25.70
N SER A 15 20.78 -14.05 -25.27
CA SER A 15 20.04 -15.03 -24.46
C SER A 15 19.52 -14.43 -23.14
N CYS A 16 20.33 -13.63 -22.44
CA CYS A 16 19.89 -12.97 -21.20
C CYS A 16 18.81 -11.91 -21.44
N LYS A 17 18.86 -11.19 -22.58
CA LYS A 17 17.85 -10.18 -22.91
C LYS A 17 16.51 -10.82 -23.29
N ASP A 18 16.55 -11.87 -24.10
CA ASP A 18 15.37 -12.64 -24.51
C ASP A 18 14.72 -13.35 -23.32
N ASP A 19 15.50 -13.90 -22.40
CA ASP A 19 14.99 -14.53 -21.17
C ASP A 19 14.37 -13.50 -20.21
N HIS A 20 14.92 -12.29 -20.13
CA HIS A 20 14.37 -11.20 -19.31
C HIS A 20 13.07 -10.64 -19.90
N GLU A 21 13.00 -10.41 -21.22
CA GLU A 21 11.77 -9.98 -21.90
C GLU A 21 10.67 -11.04 -21.77
N ARG A 22 11.00 -12.32 -21.93
CA ARG A 22 10.07 -13.44 -21.72
C ARG A 22 9.60 -13.56 -20.27
N MET A 23 10.45 -13.23 -19.29
CA MET A 23 10.06 -13.18 -17.88
C MET A 23 9.03 -12.07 -17.65
N HIS A 24 9.20 -10.88 -18.24
CA HIS A 24 8.22 -9.80 -18.14
C HIS A 24 6.88 -10.18 -18.75
N GLU A 25 6.86 -10.83 -19.92
CA GLU A 25 5.62 -11.31 -20.54
C GLU A 25 4.90 -12.36 -19.68
N GLU A 26 5.63 -13.26 -19.02
CA GLU A 26 5.04 -14.26 -18.12
C GLU A 26 4.53 -13.61 -16.82
N MET A 27 5.25 -12.62 -16.29
CA MET A 27 4.80 -11.82 -15.15
C MET A 27 3.53 -11.03 -15.49
N ASP A 28 3.43 -10.45 -16.68
CA ASP A 28 2.25 -9.72 -17.14
C ASP A 28 0.99 -10.59 -17.16
N LYS A 29 1.13 -11.86 -17.57
CA LYS A 29 0.00 -12.82 -17.54
C LYS A 29 -0.45 -13.11 -16.12
N VAL A 30 0.49 -13.34 -15.19
CA VAL A 30 0.18 -13.50 -13.76
C VAL A 30 -0.48 -12.23 -13.19
N SER A 31 0.03 -11.05 -13.53
CA SER A 31 -0.55 -9.76 -13.14
C SER A 31 -1.94 -9.53 -13.72
N ASN A 32 -2.24 -10.05 -14.91
CA ASN A 32 -3.58 -9.98 -15.49
C ASN A 32 -4.57 -10.87 -14.73
N GLU A 33 -4.16 -12.06 -14.30
CA GLU A 33 -5.00 -12.91 -13.45
C GLU A 33 -5.29 -12.26 -12.09
N LEU A 34 -4.30 -11.58 -11.48
CA LEU A 34 -4.54 -10.78 -10.26
C LEU A 34 -5.54 -9.64 -10.50
N ARG A 35 -5.37 -8.88 -11.58
CA ARG A 35 -6.31 -7.80 -11.95
C ARG A 35 -7.73 -8.34 -12.19
N ASN A 36 -7.86 -9.51 -12.82
CA ASN A 36 -9.14 -10.17 -13.02
C ASN A 36 -9.79 -10.60 -11.70
N PHE A 37 -8.98 -11.06 -10.74
CA PHE A 37 -9.45 -11.37 -9.39
C PHE A 37 -9.88 -10.10 -8.64
N ASP A 38 -9.12 -9.02 -8.70
CA ASP A 38 -9.46 -7.74 -8.04
C ASP A 38 -10.83 -7.21 -8.51
N VAL A 39 -11.11 -7.29 -9.82
CA VAL A 39 -12.43 -6.93 -10.37
C VAL A 39 -13.55 -7.80 -9.80
N GLN A 40 -13.30 -9.09 -9.58
CA GLN A 40 -14.27 -9.98 -8.93
C GLN A 40 -14.45 -9.64 -7.46
N LEU A 41 -13.37 -9.38 -6.73
CA LEU A 41 -13.39 -9.00 -5.33
C LEU A 41 -14.19 -7.72 -5.10
N ILE A 42 -13.99 -6.69 -5.92
CA ILE A 42 -14.77 -5.43 -5.88
C ILE A 42 -16.28 -5.69 -6.06
N LYS A 43 -16.65 -6.59 -6.99
CA LYS A 43 -18.06 -6.96 -7.19
C LYS A 43 -18.65 -7.62 -5.95
N LEU A 44 -17.90 -8.51 -5.30
CA LEU A 44 -18.33 -9.15 -4.06
C LEU A 44 -18.48 -8.14 -2.91
N TYR A 45 -17.56 -7.17 -2.81
CA TYR A 45 -17.67 -6.06 -1.86
C TYR A 45 -18.97 -5.29 -2.06
N LYS A 46 -19.29 -4.89 -3.29
CA LYS A 46 -20.54 -4.19 -3.62
C LYS A 46 -21.79 -5.03 -3.31
N GLU A 47 -21.76 -6.32 -3.63
CA GLU A 47 -22.87 -7.22 -3.32
C GLU A 47 -23.08 -7.36 -1.80
N SER A 48 -22.00 -7.33 -1.02
CA SER A 48 -22.04 -7.54 0.42
C SER A 48 -22.72 -6.42 1.20
N GLU A 49 -22.84 -5.23 0.61
CA GLU A 49 -23.56 -4.08 1.19
C GLU A 49 -25.03 -4.43 1.46
N ASN A 50 -25.64 -5.25 0.59
CA ASN A 50 -27.03 -5.65 0.69
C ASN A 50 -27.21 -7.12 1.10
N ASN A 51 -26.21 -7.98 0.85
CA ASN A 51 -26.31 -9.42 1.10
C ASN A 51 -25.02 -10.03 1.69
N PRO A 52 -24.59 -9.64 2.89
CA PRO A 52 -23.31 -10.09 3.46
C PRO A 52 -23.28 -11.61 3.70
N LYS A 53 -24.40 -12.22 4.13
CA LYS A 53 -24.47 -13.67 4.36
C LYS A 53 -24.38 -14.48 3.07
N GLY A 54 -25.02 -14.01 2.00
CA GLY A 54 -24.92 -14.63 0.68
C GLY A 54 -23.49 -14.55 0.13
N VAL A 55 -22.83 -13.39 0.27
CA VAL A 55 -21.44 -13.23 -0.14
C VAL A 55 -20.49 -14.13 0.65
N ILE A 56 -20.68 -14.32 1.96
CA ILE A 56 -19.91 -15.29 2.75
C ILE A 56 -19.96 -16.70 2.11
N SER A 57 -21.16 -17.14 1.68
CA SER A 57 -21.35 -18.45 1.05
C SER A 57 -20.67 -18.54 -0.32
N LYS A 58 -20.64 -17.43 -1.07
CA LYS A 58 -19.89 -17.33 -2.34
C LYS A 58 -18.38 -17.41 -2.10
N ILE A 59 -17.87 -16.73 -1.07
CA ILE A 59 -16.44 -16.80 -0.70
C ILE A 59 -16.07 -18.25 -0.37
N ASP A 60 -16.88 -18.97 0.39
CA ASP A 60 -16.63 -20.39 0.69
C ASP A 60 -16.52 -21.24 -0.58
N SER A 61 -17.38 -20.98 -1.56
CA SER A 61 -17.33 -21.66 -2.86
C SER A 61 -16.06 -21.31 -3.66
N LEU A 62 -15.65 -20.04 -3.65
CA LEU A 62 -14.43 -19.56 -4.30
C LEU A 62 -13.17 -20.16 -3.66
N LEU A 63 -13.11 -20.25 -2.33
CA LEU A 63 -12.00 -20.90 -1.62
C LEU A 63 -11.87 -22.39 -2.01
N VAL A 64 -12.99 -23.10 -2.11
CA VAL A 64 -12.99 -24.51 -2.56
C VAL A 64 -12.54 -24.64 -4.01
N ALA A 65 -12.97 -23.74 -4.89
CA ALA A 65 -12.54 -23.72 -6.28
C ALA A 65 -11.05 -23.40 -6.42
N ASN A 66 -10.56 -22.38 -5.71
CA ASN A 66 -9.15 -21.96 -5.74
C ASN A 66 -8.22 -23.09 -5.29
N LYS A 67 -8.59 -23.86 -4.26
CA LYS A 67 -7.81 -25.03 -3.81
C LYS A 67 -7.58 -26.04 -4.94
N LYS A 68 -8.56 -26.21 -5.83
CA LYS A 68 -8.50 -27.15 -6.98
C LYS A 68 -7.94 -26.53 -8.25
N GLU A 69 -7.59 -25.24 -8.25
CA GLU A 69 -7.05 -24.57 -9.43
C GLU A 69 -5.66 -25.11 -9.80
N THR A 70 -5.48 -25.38 -11.10
CA THR A 70 -4.29 -25.98 -11.71
C THR A 70 -3.80 -25.23 -12.95
N ASP A 71 -4.53 -24.22 -13.44
CA ASP A 71 -4.07 -23.36 -14.53
C ASP A 71 -2.72 -22.73 -14.18
N LYS A 72 -1.79 -22.72 -15.16
CA LYS A 72 -0.40 -22.29 -14.99
C LYS A 72 -0.26 -20.92 -14.33
N TYR A 73 -1.11 -19.96 -14.69
CA TYR A 73 -0.99 -18.58 -14.21
C TYR A 73 -1.81 -18.36 -12.95
N LYS A 74 -3.03 -18.92 -12.90
CA LYS A 74 -3.88 -18.81 -11.71
C LYS A 74 -3.29 -19.56 -10.51
N SER A 75 -2.63 -20.69 -10.74
CA SER A 75 -2.01 -21.47 -9.66
C SER A 75 -0.92 -20.68 -8.92
N GLN A 76 -0.26 -19.74 -9.60
CA GLN A 76 0.79 -18.90 -9.02
C GLN A 76 0.24 -17.82 -8.07
N ILE A 77 -1.06 -17.51 -8.15
CA ILE A 77 -1.70 -16.46 -7.33
C ILE A 77 -2.66 -17.02 -6.29
N LYS A 78 -2.70 -18.35 -6.12
CA LYS A 78 -3.62 -19.04 -5.22
C LYS A 78 -3.55 -18.53 -3.78
N SER A 79 -2.34 -18.35 -3.26
CA SER A 79 -2.13 -17.86 -1.91
C SER A 79 -2.70 -16.45 -1.76
N SER A 80 -2.39 -15.55 -2.70
CA SER A 80 -2.91 -14.18 -2.70
C SER A 80 -4.44 -14.13 -2.73
N ILE A 81 -5.06 -14.97 -3.56
CA ILE A 81 -6.53 -15.11 -3.61
C ILE A 81 -7.08 -15.58 -2.27
N GLU A 82 -6.49 -16.62 -1.67
CA GLU A 82 -6.92 -17.16 -0.37
C GLU A 82 -6.80 -16.11 0.74
N SER A 83 -5.66 -15.43 0.85
CA SER A 83 -5.44 -14.36 1.82
C SER A 83 -6.50 -13.25 1.68
N SER A 84 -6.75 -12.78 0.46
CA SER A 84 -7.76 -11.74 0.20
C SER A 84 -9.18 -12.20 0.53
N LEU A 85 -9.54 -13.43 0.19
CA LEU A 85 -10.86 -13.98 0.48
C LEU A 85 -11.09 -14.22 1.98
N HIS A 86 -10.10 -14.74 2.70
CA HIS A 86 -10.16 -14.91 4.15
C HIS A 86 -10.27 -13.56 4.86
N TYR A 87 -9.47 -12.57 4.46
CA TYR A 87 -9.54 -11.23 5.04
C TYR A 87 -10.90 -10.56 4.78
N PHE A 88 -11.43 -10.65 3.55
CA PHE A 88 -12.74 -10.09 3.23
C PHE A 88 -13.86 -10.80 4.02
N LYS A 89 -13.79 -12.12 4.17
CA LYS A 89 -14.75 -12.88 4.98
C LYS A 89 -14.67 -12.48 6.46
N ALA A 90 -13.46 -12.22 6.98
CA ALA A 90 -13.27 -11.67 8.32
C ALA A 90 -13.95 -10.31 8.49
N GLU A 91 -13.79 -9.40 7.52
CA GLU A 91 -14.45 -8.09 7.50
C GLU A 91 -15.99 -8.22 7.53
N LEU A 92 -16.55 -9.15 6.73
CA LEU A 92 -17.98 -9.42 6.73
C LEU A 92 -18.47 -9.96 8.07
N PHE A 93 -17.74 -10.89 8.68
CA PHE A 93 -18.07 -11.40 10.00
C PHE A 93 -18.04 -10.31 11.07
N TYR A 94 -17.05 -9.42 11.02
CA TYR A 94 -17.00 -8.25 11.90
C TYR A 94 -18.24 -7.36 11.74
N LYS A 95 -18.58 -7.00 10.49
CA LYS A 95 -19.75 -6.15 10.16
C LYS A 95 -21.07 -6.73 10.65
N ILE A 96 -21.24 -8.05 10.65
CA ILE A 96 -22.47 -8.72 11.14
C ILE A 96 -22.40 -9.15 12.61
N GLY A 97 -21.40 -8.68 13.36
CA GLY A 97 -21.29 -8.92 14.81
C GLY A 97 -20.80 -10.32 15.21
N LYS A 98 -20.19 -11.08 14.29
CA LYS A 98 -19.63 -12.42 14.54
C LYS A 98 -18.12 -12.34 14.76
N TYR A 99 -17.71 -11.66 15.83
CA TYR A 99 -16.31 -11.29 16.06
C TYR A 99 -15.37 -12.50 16.20
N ASP A 100 -15.77 -13.56 16.92
CA ASP A 100 -14.93 -14.77 17.04
C ASP A 100 -14.68 -15.46 15.69
N LYS A 101 -15.67 -15.41 14.79
CA LYS A 101 -15.52 -15.92 13.43
C LYS A 101 -14.64 -15.03 12.58
N SER A 102 -14.72 -13.71 12.76
CA SER A 102 -13.81 -12.76 12.12
C SER A 102 -12.36 -13.06 12.52
N ILE A 103 -12.09 -13.23 13.82
CA ILE A 103 -10.78 -13.62 14.35
C ILE A 103 -10.31 -14.95 13.72
N SER A 104 -11.18 -15.96 13.67
CA SER A 104 -10.84 -17.27 13.08
C SER A 104 -10.44 -17.18 11.60
N GLU A 105 -11.06 -16.27 10.83
CA GLU A 105 -10.67 -16.03 9.44
C GLU A 105 -9.37 -15.21 9.33
N LEU A 106 -9.08 -14.31 10.28
CA LEU A 106 -7.81 -13.59 10.35
C LEU A 106 -6.64 -14.50 10.75
N ASP A 107 -6.90 -15.60 11.46
CA ASP A 107 -5.89 -16.60 11.85
C ASP A 107 -5.36 -17.42 10.67
N PHE A 108 -5.90 -17.21 9.46
CA PHE A 108 -5.37 -17.80 8.23
C PHE A 108 -3.90 -17.41 7.96
N GLU A 109 -3.52 -16.16 8.30
CA GLU A 109 -2.17 -15.65 8.13
C GLU A 109 -1.40 -15.62 9.45
N ASP A 110 -0.14 -16.07 9.42
CA ASP A 110 0.77 -15.94 10.56
C ASP A 110 1.16 -14.47 10.82
N TYR A 111 1.10 -13.63 9.77
CA TYR A 111 1.48 -12.24 9.85
C TYR A 111 0.39 -11.37 10.48
N LYS A 112 0.52 -11.11 11.79
CA LYS A 112 -0.44 -10.32 12.58
C LYS A 112 0.03 -8.89 12.87
N LYS A 113 0.46 -8.15 11.83
CA LYS A 113 0.93 -6.74 11.95
C LYS A 113 0.24 -5.83 10.92
N GLY A 114 0.44 -4.51 11.05
CA GLY A 114 -0.19 -3.53 10.15
C GLY A 114 -1.72 -3.60 10.24
N ASP A 115 -2.39 -3.63 9.08
CA ASP A 115 -3.86 -3.67 9.00
C ASP A 115 -4.46 -4.90 9.69
N ALA A 116 -3.78 -6.06 9.61
CA ALA A 116 -4.23 -7.27 10.31
C ALA A 116 -4.29 -7.05 11.83
N ALA A 117 -3.29 -6.39 12.42
CA ALA A 117 -3.31 -6.07 13.85
C ALA A 117 -4.44 -5.10 14.22
N ILE A 118 -4.76 -4.14 13.35
CA ILE A 118 -5.93 -3.25 13.54
C ILE A 118 -7.23 -4.06 13.51
N ALA A 119 -7.37 -4.99 12.55
CA ALA A 119 -8.53 -5.87 12.42
C ALA A 119 -8.73 -6.77 13.67
N TYR A 120 -7.65 -7.35 14.21
CA TYR A 120 -7.72 -8.05 15.50
C TYR A 120 -8.15 -7.12 16.63
N THR A 121 -7.53 -5.93 16.72
CA THR A 121 -7.86 -4.95 17.76
C THR A 121 -9.34 -4.56 17.71
N ALA A 122 -9.89 -4.33 16.52
CA ALA A 122 -11.30 -3.99 16.32
C ALA A 122 -12.23 -5.09 16.86
N ASN A 123 -11.94 -6.36 16.56
CA ASN A 123 -12.70 -7.49 17.09
C ASN A 123 -12.63 -7.58 18.63
N TYR A 124 -11.42 -7.51 19.21
CA TYR A 124 -11.25 -7.62 20.66
C TYR A 124 -11.85 -6.45 21.43
N VAL A 125 -11.87 -5.24 20.86
CA VAL A 125 -12.62 -4.10 21.42
C VAL A 125 -14.12 -4.40 21.49
N LYS A 126 -14.71 -4.95 20.43
CA LYS A 126 -16.14 -5.33 20.44
C LYS A 126 -16.44 -6.46 21.42
N LEU A 127 -15.49 -7.37 21.63
CA LEU A 127 -15.54 -8.42 22.65
C LEU A 127 -15.24 -7.91 24.07
N LYS A 128 -14.90 -6.63 24.25
CA LYS A 128 -14.48 -6.00 25.51
C LYS A 128 -13.22 -6.60 26.14
N ASP A 129 -12.41 -7.33 25.36
CA ASP A 129 -11.08 -7.78 25.78
C ASP A 129 -10.03 -6.73 25.41
N PHE A 130 -10.02 -5.66 26.20
CA PHE A 130 -9.12 -4.52 25.96
C PHE A 130 -7.65 -4.89 26.19
N LYS A 131 -7.36 -5.91 27.00
CA LYS A 131 -5.99 -6.37 27.24
C LYS A 131 -5.42 -6.99 25.97
N THR A 132 -6.17 -7.89 25.34
CA THR A 132 -5.74 -8.52 24.08
C THR A 132 -5.74 -7.50 22.96
N ALA A 133 -6.75 -6.63 22.86
CA ALA A 133 -6.75 -5.51 21.92
C ALA A 133 -5.48 -4.64 22.06
N LYS A 134 -5.08 -4.28 23.29
CA LYS A 134 -3.86 -3.49 23.53
C LYS A 134 -2.60 -4.17 22.99
N SER A 135 -2.50 -5.49 23.14
CA SER A 135 -1.35 -6.24 22.64
C SER A 135 -1.20 -6.13 21.11
N PHE A 136 -2.32 -6.19 20.37
CA PHE A 136 -2.31 -6.05 18.92
C PHE A 136 -2.04 -4.61 18.48
N ILE A 137 -2.69 -3.61 19.09
CA ILE A 137 -2.46 -2.21 18.71
C ILE A 137 -1.01 -1.78 18.97
N ASP A 138 -0.39 -2.26 20.05
CA ASP A 138 1.03 -2.00 20.34
C ASP A 138 1.97 -2.69 19.34
N SER A 139 1.59 -3.87 18.84
CA SER A 139 2.40 -4.63 17.89
C SER A 139 2.55 -3.96 16.51
N ILE A 140 1.66 -3.02 16.19
CA ILE A 140 1.72 -2.21 14.97
C ILE A 140 3.01 -1.37 14.96
N GLY A 141 3.51 -0.97 16.13
CA GLY A 141 4.66 -0.08 16.25
C GLY A 141 4.38 1.32 15.69
N ARG A 142 5.45 2.10 15.45
CA ARG A 142 5.37 3.44 14.83
C ARG A 142 5.32 3.33 13.30
N CYS A 143 4.50 2.41 12.80
CA CYS A 143 4.28 2.25 11.37
C CYS A 143 3.23 3.25 10.88
N ASN A 144 3.57 3.88 9.76
CA ASN A 144 2.88 5.04 9.19
C ASN A 144 1.39 4.77 8.94
N GLY A 145 0.52 5.71 9.33
CA GLY A 145 -0.92 5.68 8.98
C GLY A 145 -1.87 5.13 10.04
N ASN A 146 -1.38 4.50 11.11
CA ASN A 146 -2.24 3.75 12.05
C ASN A 146 -2.61 4.49 13.34
N TYR A 147 -2.25 5.77 13.44
CA TYR A 147 -2.57 6.61 14.61
C TYR A 147 -4.09 6.81 14.80
N TYR A 148 -4.88 6.74 13.72
CA TYR A 148 -6.34 6.76 13.85
C TYR A 148 -6.83 5.57 14.69
N ALA A 149 -6.31 4.37 14.42
CA ALA A 149 -6.70 3.15 15.13
C ALA A 149 -6.28 3.19 16.61
N LEU A 150 -5.10 3.73 16.90
CA LEU A 150 -4.65 3.93 18.28
C LEU A 150 -5.51 4.96 19.03
N GLY A 151 -5.88 6.07 18.37
CA GLY A 151 -6.81 7.05 18.93
C GLY A 151 -8.19 6.43 19.20
N ASN A 152 -8.73 5.67 18.24
CA ASN A 152 -10.00 4.97 18.37
C ASN A 152 -9.97 3.95 19.53
N TYR A 153 -8.85 3.25 19.72
CA TYR A 153 -8.65 2.36 20.86
C TYR A 153 -8.76 3.12 22.18
N TYR A 154 -8.08 4.26 22.31
CA TYR A 154 -8.15 5.08 23.53
C TYR A 154 -9.56 5.58 23.80
N GLU A 155 -10.29 6.03 22.77
CA GLU A 155 -11.70 6.39 22.92
C GLU A 155 -12.54 5.21 23.40
N SER A 156 -12.31 4.02 22.84
CA SER A 156 -13.07 2.80 23.16
C SER A 156 -12.91 2.34 24.61
N ILE A 157 -11.80 2.69 25.25
CA ILE A 157 -11.55 2.41 26.68
C ILE A 157 -11.90 3.59 27.60
N GLY A 158 -12.44 4.68 27.05
CA GLY A 158 -12.82 5.87 27.82
C GLY A 158 -11.70 6.89 28.06
N ASP A 159 -10.52 6.72 27.47
CA ASP A 159 -9.38 7.62 27.64
C ASP A 159 -9.36 8.73 26.59
N LYS A 160 -10.22 9.73 26.80
CA LYS A 160 -10.32 10.93 25.95
C LYS A 160 -8.98 11.66 25.79
N THR A 161 -8.20 11.75 26.87
CA THR A 161 -6.96 12.52 26.89
C THR A 161 -5.90 11.89 25.99
N SER A 162 -5.71 10.57 26.10
CA SER A 162 -4.77 9.85 25.23
C SER A 162 -5.25 9.80 23.78
N ALA A 163 -6.57 9.70 23.55
CA ALA A 163 -7.15 9.80 22.21
C ALA A 163 -6.82 11.14 21.54
N LEU A 164 -7.16 12.26 22.20
CA LEU A 164 -6.85 13.61 21.70
C LEU A 164 -5.36 13.80 21.44
N LYS A 165 -4.50 13.40 22.39
CA LYS A 165 -3.04 13.47 22.23
C LYS A 165 -2.57 12.71 20.99
N THR A 166 -3.14 11.53 20.75
CA THR A 166 -2.77 10.68 19.61
C THR A 166 -3.20 11.30 18.29
N TYR A 167 -4.44 11.77 18.18
CA TYR A 167 -4.91 12.43 16.95
C TYR A 167 -4.14 13.71 16.64
N LYS A 168 -3.91 14.57 17.65
CA LYS A 168 -3.13 15.81 17.49
C LYS A 168 -1.67 15.57 17.14
N TYR A 169 -1.04 14.54 17.73
CA TYR A 169 0.33 14.17 17.34
C TYR A 169 0.43 13.90 15.85
N ASN A 170 -0.56 13.16 15.32
CA ASN A 170 -0.63 12.83 13.91
C ASN A 170 -0.78 14.13 13.08
N LEU A 171 -1.69 15.05 13.46
CA LEU A 171 -1.99 16.27 12.69
C LEU A 171 -0.90 17.36 12.77
N GLU A 172 -0.30 17.55 13.93
CA GLU A 172 0.50 18.74 14.23
C GLU A 172 2.02 18.46 14.24
N ASN A 173 2.42 17.25 14.65
CA ASN A 173 3.81 16.93 14.95
C ASN A 173 4.50 16.07 13.88
N ASP A 174 3.78 15.17 13.19
CA ASP A 174 4.34 14.41 12.07
C ASP A 174 4.14 15.14 10.73
N LYS A 175 4.99 16.14 10.47
CA LYS A 175 4.98 16.89 9.20
C LYS A 175 5.76 16.22 8.07
N SER A 176 6.26 15.00 8.31
CA SER A 176 7.26 14.38 7.43
C SER A 176 6.71 13.94 6.08
N ARG A 177 5.37 13.90 5.88
CA ARG A 177 4.73 13.34 4.67
C ARG A 177 3.36 13.99 4.40
N LYS A 178 3.03 14.24 3.12
CA LYS A 178 1.74 14.83 2.69
C LYS A 178 0.62 13.80 2.46
N HIS A 179 0.95 12.51 2.35
CA HIS A 179 0.05 11.41 1.91
C HIS A 179 -1.08 10.99 2.85
N PHE A 180 -1.16 11.55 4.05
CA PHE A 180 -1.95 10.97 5.12
C PHE A 180 -3.37 11.51 5.23
N ILE A 181 -4.16 11.47 4.16
CA ILE A 181 -5.57 11.92 4.17
C ILE A 181 -6.51 11.09 5.05
N TYR A 182 -6.01 10.00 5.64
CA TYR A 182 -6.50 9.42 6.89
C TYR A 182 -6.72 10.46 8.01
N TYR A 183 -6.10 11.63 7.92
CA TYR A 183 -6.30 12.77 8.81
C TYR A 183 -7.71 13.34 8.83
N LYS A 184 -8.51 13.25 7.77
CA LYS A 184 -9.85 13.87 7.78
C LYS A 184 -10.73 13.27 8.88
N TRP A 185 -10.57 11.96 9.16
CA TRP A 185 -11.24 11.30 10.28
C TRP A 185 -10.65 11.67 11.63
N ALA A 186 -9.31 11.79 11.73
CA ALA A 186 -8.64 12.22 12.96
C ALA A 186 -8.95 13.69 13.30
N GLU A 187 -8.99 14.57 12.31
CA GLU A 187 -9.37 15.98 12.38
C GLU A 187 -10.82 16.12 12.87
N ARG A 188 -11.76 15.43 12.19
CA ARG A 188 -13.15 15.33 12.66
C ARG A 188 -13.24 14.84 14.10
N ARG A 189 -12.50 13.79 14.47
CA ARG A 189 -12.50 13.30 15.86
C ARG A 189 -11.91 14.31 16.83
N VAL A 190 -10.87 15.07 16.48
CA VAL A 190 -10.35 16.16 17.33
C VAL A 190 -11.43 17.21 17.55
N GLU A 191 -12.07 17.71 16.49
CA GLU A 191 -13.15 18.70 16.59
C GLU A 191 -14.30 18.19 17.47
N GLU A 192 -14.75 16.95 17.24
CA GLU A 192 -15.83 16.32 17.98
C GLU A 192 -15.46 16.14 19.47
N LEU A 193 -14.25 15.67 19.78
CA LEU A 193 -13.79 15.49 21.15
C LEU A 193 -13.59 16.81 21.88
N GLU A 194 -13.09 17.85 21.22
CA GLU A 194 -12.96 19.20 21.80
C GLU A 194 -14.34 19.82 22.09
N GLN A 195 -15.34 19.52 21.26
CA GLN A 195 -16.75 19.89 21.48
C GLN A 195 -17.48 18.97 22.48
N ASN A 196 -16.77 18.06 23.17
CA ASN A 196 -17.34 17.09 24.11
C ASN A 196 -18.41 16.17 23.52
N ARG A 197 -18.32 15.85 22.23
CA ARG A 197 -19.15 14.80 21.64
C ARG A 197 -18.81 13.42 22.23
N PRO A 198 -19.73 12.45 22.17
CA PRO A 198 -19.50 11.11 22.69
C PRO A 198 -18.22 10.46 22.13
N LEU A 199 -17.59 9.65 22.98
CA LEU A 199 -16.48 8.78 22.57
C LEU A 199 -17.03 7.68 21.66
N ILE A 200 -16.24 7.30 20.66
CA ILE A 200 -16.54 6.10 19.89
C ILE A 200 -16.17 4.86 20.71
N ASN A 201 -16.88 3.75 20.47
CA ASN A 201 -16.68 2.47 21.15
C ASN A 201 -16.18 1.38 20.19
N GLU A 202 -15.51 1.80 19.12
CA GLU A 202 -15.01 0.90 18.09
C GLU A 202 -13.73 1.42 17.46
N ILE A 203 -13.04 0.49 16.81
CA ILE A 203 -11.95 0.79 15.90
C ILE A 203 -12.47 0.49 14.50
N PHE A 204 -12.17 1.39 13.56
CA PHE A 204 -12.50 1.15 12.16
C PHE A 204 -11.68 -0.03 11.62
N PHE A 205 -12.38 -1.12 11.29
CA PHE A 205 -11.78 -2.29 10.65
C PHE A 205 -11.24 -1.89 9.27
N PRO A 206 -9.95 -2.11 8.96
CA PRO A 206 -9.39 -1.72 7.67
C PRO A 206 -10.00 -2.58 6.56
N THR A 207 -10.62 -1.94 5.57
CA THR A 207 -11.24 -2.69 4.47
C THR A 207 -10.19 -3.17 3.48
N GLY A 208 -10.37 -4.41 3.01
CA GLY A 208 -9.58 -4.97 1.89
C GLY A 208 -10.10 -4.54 0.51
N ASN A 209 -11.14 -3.70 0.45
CA ASN A 209 -11.70 -3.22 -0.80
C ASN A 209 -10.75 -2.21 -1.47
N SER A 210 -10.09 -2.63 -2.55
CA SER A 210 -9.18 -1.77 -3.32
C SER A 210 -9.88 -0.59 -3.99
N SER A 211 -11.21 -0.62 -4.15
CA SER A 211 -11.99 0.52 -4.64
C SER A 211 -12.42 1.49 -3.54
N PHE A 212 -12.15 1.17 -2.26
CA PHE A 212 -12.52 2.06 -1.17
C PHE A 212 -11.66 3.31 -1.26
N GLU A 213 -12.30 4.45 -1.45
CA GLU A 213 -11.62 5.72 -1.50
C GLU A 213 -11.17 6.10 -0.09
N ILE A 214 -9.95 5.68 0.24
CA ILE A 214 -9.33 6.02 1.51
C ILE A 214 -8.91 7.50 1.52
N CYS A 215 -8.79 8.13 0.34
CA CYS A 215 -8.21 9.44 0.19
C CYS A 215 -8.55 10.12 -1.15
N GLU A 216 -9.22 11.28 -1.08
CA GLU A 216 -9.55 12.13 -2.24
C GLU A 216 -8.30 12.55 -3.05
N VAL A 217 -7.12 12.66 -2.43
CA VAL A 217 -5.86 13.04 -3.11
C VAL A 217 -5.03 11.83 -3.52
N CYS A 218 -5.34 10.60 -3.11
CA CYS A 218 -4.56 9.41 -3.48
C CYS A 218 -4.74 9.14 -4.97
N ASN A 219 -5.94 9.37 -5.50
CA ASN A 219 -6.19 9.29 -6.93
C ASN A 219 -5.40 10.37 -7.71
N LEU A 220 -5.38 11.61 -7.22
CA LEU A 220 -4.59 12.70 -7.80
C LEU A 220 -3.08 12.43 -7.73
N ASP A 221 -2.61 11.88 -6.62
CA ASP A 221 -1.21 11.54 -6.40
C ASP A 221 -0.77 10.34 -7.25
N ASN A 222 -1.60 9.30 -7.34
CA ASN A 222 -1.36 8.15 -8.21
C ASN A 222 -1.29 8.59 -9.67
N GLU A 223 -2.17 9.50 -10.11
CA GLU A 223 -2.10 10.07 -11.46
C GLU A 223 -0.78 10.84 -11.67
N LYS A 224 -0.37 11.68 -10.71
CA LYS A 224 0.92 12.38 -10.76
C LYS A 224 2.10 11.42 -10.81
N ARG A 225 2.14 10.42 -9.94
CA ARG A 225 3.19 9.39 -9.91
C ARG A 225 3.23 8.60 -11.21
N GLY A 226 2.07 8.26 -11.78
CA GLY A 226 1.99 7.60 -13.08
C GLY A 226 2.56 8.47 -14.22
N LYS A 227 2.27 9.78 -14.23
CA LYS A 227 2.88 10.73 -15.17
C LYS A 227 4.39 10.82 -14.98
N ILE A 228 4.86 10.93 -13.73
CA ILE A 228 6.29 10.98 -13.43
C ILE A 228 6.98 9.69 -13.84
N MET A 229 6.39 8.52 -13.57
CA MET A 229 6.94 7.23 -13.97
C MET A 229 7.18 7.19 -15.48
N LYS A 230 6.18 7.56 -16.28
CA LYS A 230 6.31 7.65 -17.75
C LYS A 230 7.42 8.61 -18.19
N LEU A 231 7.59 9.74 -17.50
CA LEU A 231 8.65 10.70 -17.82
C LEU A 231 10.04 10.14 -17.48
N ILE A 232 10.18 9.47 -16.34
CA ILE A 232 11.44 8.85 -15.90
C ILE A 232 11.78 7.63 -16.79
N GLU A 233 10.77 6.87 -17.23
CA GLU A 233 10.83 5.84 -18.28
C GLU A 233 11.22 6.41 -19.65
N GLY A 234 11.01 7.69 -19.91
CA GLY A 234 11.48 8.34 -21.13
C GLY A 234 12.96 8.76 -21.10
N ILE A 235 13.62 8.71 -19.95
CA ILE A 235 15.02 9.17 -19.80
C ILE A 235 15.97 8.08 -20.32
N PRO A 236 16.83 8.38 -21.32
CA PRO A 236 17.76 7.40 -21.90
C PRO A 236 18.68 6.74 -20.87
N GLU A 237 19.16 7.50 -19.89
CA GLU A 237 20.05 6.99 -18.84
C GLU A 237 19.46 5.89 -17.97
N ASN A 238 18.13 5.83 -17.88
CA ASN A 238 17.43 4.85 -17.07
C ASN A 238 17.11 3.55 -17.83
N GLN A 239 17.22 3.55 -19.15
CA GLN A 239 16.76 2.43 -19.99
C GLN A 239 17.60 1.16 -19.86
N ASN A 240 18.85 1.29 -19.43
CA ASN A 240 19.76 0.16 -19.33
C ASN A 240 19.56 -0.56 -17.99
N ASP A 241 19.05 -1.79 -18.03
CA ASP A 241 18.91 -2.69 -16.87
C ASP A 241 18.18 -2.02 -15.69
N TRP A 242 17.04 -1.38 -15.97
CA TRP A 242 16.18 -0.81 -14.95
C TRP A 242 15.71 -1.91 -13.98
N SER A 243 16.09 -1.77 -12.72
CA SER A 243 15.81 -2.80 -11.70
C SER A 243 14.93 -2.32 -10.56
N SER A 244 14.87 -1.02 -10.28
CA SER A 244 13.97 -0.50 -9.24
C SER A 244 13.73 0.99 -9.34
N THR A 245 12.58 1.40 -8.81
CA THR A 245 12.21 2.81 -8.64
C THR A 245 11.63 3.02 -7.26
N SER A 246 11.98 4.14 -6.63
CA SER A 246 11.32 4.58 -5.39
C SER A 246 10.93 6.05 -5.48
N PHE A 247 9.73 6.36 -5.00
CA PHE A 247 9.21 7.72 -4.92
C PHE A 247 9.17 8.16 -3.46
N LYS A 248 9.75 9.32 -3.16
CA LYS A 248 9.62 9.97 -1.87
C LYS A 248 9.17 11.41 -2.06
N GLU A 249 7.97 11.71 -1.61
CA GLU A 249 7.44 13.07 -1.65
C GLU A 249 8.19 13.99 -0.66
N SER A 250 8.35 15.26 -1.02
CA SER A 250 8.90 16.28 -0.13
C SER A 250 8.00 16.50 1.10
N PRO A 251 8.57 16.73 2.31
CA PRO A 251 7.79 17.01 3.52
C PRO A 251 6.87 18.23 3.38
N TYR A 252 5.74 18.20 4.09
CA TYR A 252 4.67 19.20 3.95
C TYR A 252 5.13 20.62 4.33
N ASP A 253 5.88 20.72 5.43
CA ASP A 253 6.30 21.97 6.05
C ASP A 253 7.42 22.73 5.32
N THR A 254 8.02 22.10 4.31
CA THR A 254 9.10 22.73 3.55
C THR A 254 8.61 23.72 2.49
N GLY A 255 7.30 23.78 2.22
CA GLY A 255 6.72 24.55 1.12
C GLY A 255 7.12 24.04 -0.27
N LYS A 256 7.86 22.93 -0.34
CA LYS A 256 8.35 22.35 -1.58
C LYS A 256 7.31 21.39 -2.17
N SER A 257 7.28 21.32 -3.49
CA SER A 257 6.34 20.50 -4.25
C SER A 257 7.11 19.65 -5.24
N TYR A 258 7.91 18.70 -4.74
CA TYR A 258 8.62 17.74 -5.59
C TYR A 258 8.54 16.31 -5.07
N TYR A 259 8.75 15.35 -5.96
CA TYR A 259 9.13 13.99 -5.59
C TYR A 259 10.63 13.80 -5.78
N TRP A 260 11.27 13.21 -4.78
CA TRP A 260 12.55 12.56 -4.94
C TRP A 260 12.32 11.17 -5.52
N VAL A 261 12.69 11.01 -6.78
CA VAL A 261 12.61 9.74 -7.50
C VAL A 261 14.01 9.15 -7.57
N LYS A 262 14.17 7.91 -7.10
CA LYS A 262 15.40 7.14 -7.26
C LYS A 262 15.18 6.04 -8.27
N VAL A 263 16.10 5.89 -9.20
CA VAL A 263 16.09 4.83 -10.20
C VAL A 263 17.39 4.08 -10.13
N LYS A 264 17.32 2.75 -10.02
CA LYS A 264 18.48 1.89 -10.21
C LYS A 264 18.43 1.31 -11.62
N ALA A 265 19.47 1.58 -12.39
CA ALA A 265 19.61 1.15 -13.77
C ALA A 265 21.08 0.73 -13.99
N GLY A 266 21.27 -0.57 -14.27
CA GLY A 266 22.58 -1.23 -14.24
C GLY A 266 23.29 -1.05 -12.90
N ASN A 267 24.58 -0.67 -12.94
CA ASN A 267 25.38 -0.41 -11.74
C ASN A 267 25.27 1.03 -11.21
N LYS A 268 24.25 1.80 -11.62
CA LYS A 268 24.07 3.21 -11.26
C LYS A 268 22.77 3.44 -10.53
N GLU A 269 22.79 4.39 -9.60
CA GLU A 269 21.60 4.96 -8.98
C GLU A 269 21.47 6.42 -9.41
N PHE A 270 20.39 6.72 -10.11
CA PHE A 270 20.02 8.06 -10.51
C PHE A 270 19.03 8.64 -9.51
N ASN A 271 19.24 9.89 -9.14
CA ASN A 271 18.46 10.60 -8.14
C ASN A 271 17.87 11.85 -8.81
N TYR A 272 16.56 11.94 -8.88
CA TYR A 272 15.84 13.02 -9.54
C TYR A 272 14.94 13.77 -8.56
N TYR A 273 14.87 15.07 -8.70
CA TYR A 273 13.76 15.86 -8.17
C TYR A 273 12.82 16.21 -9.31
N VAL A 274 11.55 15.86 -9.14
CA VAL A 274 10.50 16.12 -10.13
C VAL A 274 9.46 17.02 -9.50
N ASP A 275 9.28 18.22 -10.06
CA ASP A 275 8.25 19.14 -9.60
C ASP A 275 6.84 18.55 -9.84
N GLN A 276 5.96 18.64 -8.84
CA GLN A 276 4.64 18.00 -8.91
C GLN A 276 3.65 18.71 -9.85
N ASN A 277 3.89 19.97 -10.18
CA ASN A 277 2.98 20.81 -10.95
C ASN A 277 3.48 20.98 -12.38
N THR A 278 4.78 21.26 -12.56
CA THR A 278 5.38 21.47 -13.88
C THR A 278 5.93 20.18 -14.49
N PHE A 279 6.12 19.13 -13.68
CA PHE A 279 6.82 17.91 -14.06
C PHE A 279 8.27 18.15 -14.53
N GLU A 280 8.85 19.30 -14.19
CA GLU A 280 10.25 19.61 -14.46
C GLU A 280 11.15 18.61 -13.71
N ILE A 281 12.05 17.95 -14.44
CA ILE A 281 12.99 16.97 -13.89
C ILE A 281 14.37 17.62 -13.72
N LYS A 282 14.90 17.54 -12.51
CA LYS A 282 16.25 17.96 -12.15
C LYS A 282 17.05 16.78 -11.60
N TYR A 283 18.34 16.74 -11.89
CA TYR A 283 19.24 15.79 -11.26
C TYR A 283 19.61 16.26 -9.86
N PHE A 284 19.54 15.36 -8.89
CA PHE A 284 19.98 15.59 -7.52
C PHE A 284 21.21 14.73 -7.23
N ASN A 285 22.31 15.36 -6.83
CA ASN A 285 23.50 14.65 -6.37
C ASN A 285 23.42 14.45 -4.84
N PRO A 286 23.20 13.22 -4.34
CA PRO A 286 23.05 13.00 -2.90
C PRO A 286 24.35 13.22 -2.11
N LYS A 287 25.52 13.12 -2.76
CA LYS A 287 26.83 13.31 -2.10
C LYS A 287 27.10 14.79 -1.82
N THR A 288 26.88 15.64 -2.82
CA THR A 288 27.13 17.09 -2.72
C THR A 288 25.88 17.87 -2.29
N LYS A 289 24.72 17.22 -2.26
CA LYS A 289 23.40 17.81 -2.00
C LYS A 289 23.01 18.92 -2.99
N THR A 290 23.56 18.89 -4.20
CA THR A 290 23.30 19.89 -5.25
C THR A 290 22.21 19.43 -6.20
N VAL A 291 21.39 20.37 -6.68
CA VAL A 291 20.36 20.16 -7.70
C VAL A 291 20.77 20.92 -8.96
N MET A 292 20.66 20.29 -10.12
CA MET A 292 20.97 20.92 -11.42
C MET A 292 20.01 20.42 -12.49
N THR A 293 19.94 21.12 -13.62
CA THR A 293 19.16 20.65 -14.76
C THR A 293 19.74 19.33 -15.29
N LEU A 294 18.90 18.52 -15.95
CA LEU A 294 19.39 17.30 -16.60
C LEU A 294 20.45 17.62 -17.67
N GLU A 295 20.31 18.74 -18.37
CA GLU A 295 21.25 19.18 -19.39
C GLU A 295 22.62 19.51 -18.80
N ASP A 296 22.68 20.30 -17.72
CA ASP A 296 23.93 20.65 -17.06
C ASP A 296 24.61 19.42 -16.48
N TRP A 297 23.83 18.51 -15.89
CA TRP A 297 24.35 17.23 -15.41
C TRP A 297 24.95 16.38 -16.53
N ARG A 298 24.29 16.31 -17.69
CA ARG A 298 24.80 15.58 -18.87
C ARG A 298 26.07 16.21 -19.43
N LYS A 299 26.21 17.54 -19.39
CA LYS A 299 27.43 18.25 -19.81
C LYS A 299 28.61 18.02 -18.86
N GLY A 300 28.34 17.79 -17.58
CA GLY A 300 29.36 17.53 -16.57
C GLY A 300 29.75 16.06 -16.38
N LYS A 301 29.23 15.14 -17.21
CA LYS A 301 29.59 13.72 -17.20
C LYS A 301 30.87 13.41 -17.95
#